data_AF-A0A1I5TBG4-F1
#
_entry.id   AF-A0A1I5TBG4-F1
#
_cell.length_a   1.000
_cell.length_b   1.000
_cell.length_c   1.000
_cell.angle_alpha   90.00
_cell.angle_beta   90.00
_cell.angle_gamma   90.00
#
_symmetry.space_group_name_H-M   'P 1'
#
loop_
_entity.id
_entity.type
_entity.pdbx_description
1 polymer ?
#
loop_
_entity_poly.entity_id
_entity_poly.type
_entity_poly.pdbx_seq_one_letter_code
_entity_poly.pdbx_strand_id
1 'polypeptide(L)'
;MFLSENHKPYSTDFGINVLQLNHVDKATKEDIDNDLVYWAKLFKVKTWEEFKALADGNVIIEEVGNLIYEVNADTHAKELMEGRRRYREQLATSYAAGEIKARKELNAIIADKDATIADKNATITNLIARIAALEEQNKS
;
A
#
# COMPACT_ATOMS: atom_id res chain seq x y z
N MET A 1 -30.92 -42.89 -6.72
CA MET A 1 -29.94 -41.80 -6.62
C MET A 1 -30.46 -40.88 -5.51
N PHE A 2 -30.11 -41.14 -4.24
CA PHE A 2 -28.99 -40.53 -3.48
C PHE A 2 -29.11 -38.98 -3.50
N LEU A 3 -29.33 -38.22 -2.43
CA LEU A 3 -29.11 -38.39 -0.98
C LEU A 3 -30.14 -37.55 -0.18
N SER A 4 -30.41 -37.97 1.05
CA SER A 4 -31.24 -37.30 2.06
C SER A 4 -30.70 -35.92 2.44
N GLU A 5 -31.52 -34.87 2.30
CA GLU A 5 -31.30 -33.61 3.00
C GLU A 5 -31.67 -33.79 4.48
N ASN A 6 -30.75 -34.37 5.25
CA ASN A 6 -30.79 -34.33 6.70
C ASN A 6 -30.38 -32.92 7.16
N HIS A 7 -31.20 -31.91 6.90
CA HIS A 7 -31.06 -30.62 7.56
C HIS A 7 -31.62 -30.76 8.98
N LYS A 8 -30.84 -31.39 9.87
CA LYS A 8 -31.11 -31.35 11.30
C LYS A 8 -30.61 -30.00 11.81
N PRO A 9 -31.48 -29.05 12.20
CA PRO A 9 -31.02 -27.85 12.89
C PRO A 9 -30.20 -28.29 14.11
N TYR A 10 -28.94 -27.86 14.17
CA TYR A 10 -27.99 -28.29 15.21
C TYR A 10 -28.43 -27.79 16.60
N SER A 11 -29.11 -26.65 16.64
CA SER A 11 -29.88 -26.10 17.76
C SER A 11 -30.63 -24.85 17.25
N THR A 12 -31.88 -24.67 17.63
CA THR A 12 -32.65 -23.43 17.39
C THR A 12 -32.47 -22.39 18.50
N ASP A 13 -31.83 -22.79 19.60
CA ASP A 13 -31.74 -21.99 20.81
C ASP A 13 -30.31 -21.45 20.92
N PHE A 14 -30.02 -20.39 20.17
CA PHE A 14 -28.81 -19.60 20.37
C PHE A 14 -29.16 -18.41 21.26
N GLY A 15 -28.56 -18.34 22.45
CA GLY A 15 -28.63 -17.18 23.33
C GLY A 15 -27.49 -16.21 23.01
N ILE A 16 -27.80 -14.94 22.80
CA ILE A 16 -26.79 -13.88 22.74
C ILE A 16 -26.72 -13.23 24.13
N ASN A 17 -25.57 -13.36 24.79
CA ASN A 17 -25.30 -12.70 26.06
C ASN A 17 -24.48 -11.43 25.80
N VAL A 18 -24.94 -10.29 26.30
CA VAL A 18 -24.26 -8.99 26.17
C VAL A 18 -23.61 -8.64 27.50
N LEU A 19 -22.28 -8.59 27.51
CA LEU A 19 -21.49 -8.29 28.71
C LEU A 19 -21.09 -6.81 28.74
N GLN A 20 -21.39 -6.11 29.83
CA GLN A 20 -20.94 -4.73 30.04
C GLN A 20 -19.59 -4.67 30.76
N LEU A 21 -18.54 -4.22 30.05
CA LEU A 21 -17.15 -4.22 30.55
C LEU A 21 -16.84 -3.11 31.58
N ASN A 22 -17.69 -2.10 31.69
CA ASN A 22 -17.41 -0.90 32.50
C ASN A 22 -17.90 -1.01 33.94
N HIS A 23 -18.87 -1.87 34.23
CA HIS A 23 -19.55 -1.94 35.53
C HIS A 23 -19.37 -3.29 36.23
N VAL A 24 -18.14 -3.82 36.21
CA VAL A 24 -17.78 -5.07 36.90
C VAL A 24 -17.95 -4.94 38.43
N ASP A 25 -17.96 -3.71 38.95
CA ASP A 25 -18.25 -3.37 40.34
C ASP A 25 -19.69 -3.69 40.79
N LYS A 26 -20.62 -3.82 39.84
CA LYS A 26 -22.04 -4.15 40.11
C LYS A 26 -22.36 -5.62 39.90
N ALA A 27 -21.36 -6.45 39.63
CA ALA A 27 -21.56 -7.88 39.38
C ALA A 27 -22.20 -8.56 40.60
N THR A 28 -23.25 -9.33 40.35
CA THR A 28 -23.89 -10.17 41.35
C THR A 28 -23.03 -11.41 41.64
N LYS A 29 -23.37 -12.15 42.70
CA LYS A 29 -22.68 -13.39 43.03
C LYS A 29 -22.83 -14.45 41.93
N GLU A 30 -23.99 -14.51 41.29
CA GLU A 30 -24.25 -15.38 40.14
C GLU A 30 -23.37 -15.01 38.93
N ASP A 31 -23.10 -13.73 38.70
CA ASP A 31 -22.20 -13.29 37.61
C ASP A 31 -20.75 -13.70 37.85
N ILE A 32 -20.33 -13.72 39.12
CA ILE A 32 -19.00 -14.16 39.54
C ILE A 32 -18.89 -15.68 39.37
N ASP A 33 -19.90 -16.42 39.82
CA ASP A 33 -19.92 -17.89 39.76
C ASP A 33 -19.97 -18.41 38.31
N ASN A 34 -20.47 -17.60 37.36
CA ASN A 34 -20.47 -17.88 35.92
C ASN A 34 -19.26 -17.28 35.17
N ASP A 35 -18.21 -16.86 35.87
CA ASP A 35 -16.98 -16.28 35.31
C ASP A 35 -17.16 -15.00 34.46
N LEU A 36 -18.34 -14.35 34.49
CA LEU A 36 -18.60 -13.14 33.68
C LEU A 36 -17.66 -12.00 34.04
N VAL A 37 -17.27 -11.91 35.31
CA VAL A 37 -16.27 -10.96 35.81
C VAL A 37 -14.88 -11.24 35.25
N TYR A 38 -14.50 -12.51 35.12
CA TYR A 38 -13.24 -12.93 34.51
C TYR A 38 -13.20 -12.52 33.04
N TRP A 39 -14.25 -12.86 32.28
CA TRP A 39 -14.37 -12.47 30.87
C TRP A 39 -14.36 -10.95 30.68
N ALA A 40 -15.06 -10.20 31.54
CA ALA A 40 -15.07 -8.74 31.45
C ALA A 40 -13.67 -8.14 31.66
N LYS A 41 -12.86 -8.71 32.56
CA LYS A 41 -11.48 -8.28 32.78
C LYS A 41 -10.60 -8.66 31.59
N LEU A 42 -10.71 -9.90 31.10
CA LEU A 42 -9.95 -10.41 29.97
C LEU A 42 -10.14 -9.57 28.71
N PHE A 43 -11.37 -9.15 28.39
CA PHE A 43 -11.64 -8.28 27.24
C PHE A 43 -11.27 -6.80 27.44
N LYS A 44 -11.02 -6.38 28.67
CA LYS A 44 -10.71 -4.98 29.02
C LYS A 44 -9.21 -4.69 29.15
N VAL A 45 -8.38 -5.72 29.29
CA VAL A 45 -6.92 -5.53 29.40
C VAL A 45 -6.38 -4.75 28.22
N LYS A 46 -5.40 -3.87 28.49
CA LYS A 46 -4.78 -3.04 27.46
C LYS A 46 -3.36 -3.47 27.15
N THR A 47 -2.75 -4.25 28.03
CA THR A 47 -1.36 -4.68 27.91
C THR A 47 -1.27 -6.19 27.77
N TRP A 48 -0.19 -6.64 27.13
CA TRP A 48 0.04 -8.04 26.85
C TRP A 48 0.47 -8.86 28.06
N GLU A 49 1.07 -8.19 29.04
CA GLU A 49 1.43 -8.79 30.33
C GLU A 49 0.18 -9.09 31.16
N GLU A 50 -0.76 -8.15 31.23
CA GLU A 50 -2.05 -8.35 31.90
C GLU A 50 -2.89 -9.43 31.22
N PHE A 51 -2.92 -9.47 29.89
CA PHE A 51 -3.59 -10.54 29.15
C PHE A 51 -3.00 -11.91 29.50
N LYS A 52 -1.66 -12.04 29.44
CA LYS A 52 -0.99 -13.31 29.74
C LYS A 52 -1.19 -13.75 31.19
N ALA A 53 -1.19 -12.81 32.14
CA ALA A 53 -1.48 -13.11 33.53
C ALA A 53 -2.91 -13.62 33.76
N LEU A 54 -3.89 -13.15 32.97
CA LEU A 54 -5.26 -13.68 33.02
C LEU A 54 -5.43 -14.98 32.24
N ALA A 55 -4.66 -15.18 31.18
CA ALA A 55 -4.68 -16.40 30.38
C ALA A 55 -4.01 -17.59 31.07
N ASP A 56 -3.08 -17.33 31.99
CA ASP A 56 -2.27 -18.32 32.70
C ASP A 56 -3.14 -19.42 33.34
N GLY A 57 -2.96 -20.66 32.88
CA GLY A 57 -3.70 -21.82 33.35
C GLY A 57 -4.97 -22.14 32.54
N ASN A 58 -5.32 -21.33 31.53
CA ASN A 58 -6.37 -21.64 30.56
C ASN A 58 -5.78 -21.85 29.16
N VAL A 59 -5.54 -23.13 28.82
CA VAL A 59 -4.93 -23.57 27.55
C VAL A 59 -5.59 -22.94 26.32
N ILE A 60 -6.92 -22.83 26.31
CA ILE A 60 -7.65 -22.27 25.16
C ILE A 60 -7.35 -20.78 25.01
N ILE A 61 -7.31 -20.03 26.10
CA ILE A 61 -7.05 -18.59 26.08
C ILE A 61 -5.58 -18.30 25.76
N GLU A 62 -4.66 -19.14 26.24
CA GLU A 62 -3.25 -19.06 25.88
C GLU A 62 -3.03 -19.28 24.37
N GLU A 63 -3.67 -20.30 23.78
CA GLU A 63 -3.63 -20.54 22.34
C GLU A 63 -4.22 -19.37 21.54
N VAL A 64 -5.37 -18.83 21.96
CA VAL A 64 -5.96 -17.63 21.34
C VAL A 64 -5.04 -16.43 21.45
N GLY A 65 -4.38 -16.24 22.60
CA GLY A 65 -3.36 -15.21 22.78
C GLY A 65 -2.22 -15.33 21.77
N ASN A 66 -1.65 -16.53 21.65
CA ASN A 66 -0.57 -16.80 20.70
C ASN A 66 -1.00 -16.54 19.25
N LEU A 67 -2.22 -16.95 18.87
CA LEU A 67 -2.78 -16.69 17.55
C LEU A 67 -2.95 -15.17 17.28
N ILE A 68 -3.50 -14.42 18.25
CA ILE A 68 -3.66 -12.96 18.12
C ILE A 68 -2.30 -12.28 17.97
N TYR A 69 -1.29 -12.75 18.69
CA TYR A 69 0.07 -12.25 18.58
C TYR A 69 0.68 -12.52 17.21
N GLU A 70 0.56 -13.75 16.70
CA GLU A 70 1.05 -14.15 15.38
C GLU A 70 0.38 -13.35 14.25
N VAL A 71 -0.95 -13.24 14.26
CA VAL A 71 -1.73 -12.50 13.26
C VAL A 71 -1.39 -11.01 13.26
N ASN A 72 -1.25 -10.39 14.43
CA ASN A 72 -0.89 -8.96 14.53
C ASN A 72 0.56 -8.70 14.12
N ALA A 73 1.50 -9.59 14.48
CA ALA A 73 2.89 -9.48 14.10
C ALA A 73 3.06 -9.56 12.57
N ASP A 74 2.36 -10.49 11.93
CA ASP A 74 2.43 -10.69 10.47
C ASP A 74 1.79 -9.51 9.70
N THR A 75 0.69 -8.96 10.22
CA THR A 75 -0.02 -7.83 9.58
C THR A 75 0.81 -6.53 9.61
N HIS A 76 1.36 -6.16 10.77
CA HIS A 76 2.19 -4.95 10.89
C HIS A 76 3.50 -5.04 10.07
N ALA A 77 4.14 -6.21 10.08
CA ALA A 77 5.34 -6.44 9.28
C ALA A 77 5.03 -6.33 7.77
N LYS A 78 3.91 -6.91 7.34
CA LYS A 78 3.45 -6.88 5.95
C LYS A 78 3.11 -5.46 5.48
N GLU A 79 2.38 -4.69 6.27
CA GLU A 79 2.06 -3.29 5.94
C GLU A 79 3.32 -2.42 5.82
N LEU A 80 4.30 -2.59 6.71
CA LEU A 80 5.57 -1.89 6.64
C LEU A 80 6.36 -2.26 5.38
N MET A 81 6.41 -3.54 5.02
CA MET A 81 7.09 -4.01 3.80
C MET A 81 6.39 -3.53 2.54
N GLU A 82 5.06 -3.53 2.51
CA GLU A 82 4.27 -2.97 1.41
C GLU A 82 4.47 -1.46 1.28
N GLY A 83 4.48 -0.72 2.38
CA GLY A 83 4.76 0.73 2.39
C GLY A 83 6.13 1.06 1.81
N ARG A 84 7.17 0.31 2.21
CA ARG A 84 8.54 0.43 1.65
C ARG A 84 8.59 0.11 0.16
N ARG A 85 7.81 -0.88 -0.30
CA ARG A 85 7.72 -1.22 -1.72
C ARG A 85 7.05 -0.11 -2.52
N ARG A 86 5.87 0.37 -2.10
CA ARG A 86 5.12 1.46 -2.77
C ARG A 86 5.97 2.74 -2.88
N TYR A 87 6.70 3.09 -1.83
CA TYR A 87 7.61 4.25 -1.84
C TYR A 87 8.72 4.11 -2.91
N ARG A 88 9.35 2.94 -3.01
CA ARG A 88 10.37 2.67 -4.05
C ARG A 88 9.80 2.73 -5.46
N GLU A 89 8.63 2.14 -5.69
CA GLU A 89 7.94 2.17 -6.98
C GLU A 89 7.57 3.60 -7.39
N GLN A 90 7.09 4.42 -6.45
CA GLN A 90 6.74 5.82 -6.70
C GLN A 90 7.96 6.67 -7.04
N LEU A 91 9.08 6.49 -6.33
CA LEU A 91 10.34 7.15 -6.68
C LEU A 91 10.81 6.76 -8.08
N ALA A 92 10.86 5.46 -8.39
CA ALA A 92 11.29 4.97 -9.70
C ALA A 92 10.42 5.55 -10.84
N THR A 93 9.11 5.61 -10.63
CA THR A 93 8.16 6.19 -11.59
C THR A 93 8.39 7.69 -11.77
N SER A 94 8.63 8.42 -10.68
CA SER A 94 8.89 9.86 -10.72
C SER A 94 10.20 10.19 -11.45
N TYR A 95 11.28 9.43 -11.20
CA TYR A 95 12.55 9.57 -11.92
C TYR A 95 12.38 9.26 -13.41
N ALA A 96 11.74 8.14 -13.75
CA ALA A 96 11.48 7.77 -15.15
C ALA A 96 10.64 8.82 -15.88
N ALA A 97 9.62 9.38 -15.23
CA ALA A 97 8.81 10.46 -15.79
C ALA A 97 9.62 11.73 -16.04
N GLY A 98 10.52 12.09 -15.12
CA GLY A 98 11.45 13.20 -15.28
C GLY A 98 12.39 13.02 -16.48
N GLU A 99 13.00 11.84 -16.61
CA GLU A 99 13.88 11.52 -17.73
C GLU A 99 13.16 11.53 -19.08
N ILE A 100 11.94 10.99 -19.15
CA ILE A 100 11.12 10.99 -20.37
C ILE A 100 10.79 12.43 -20.77
N LYS A 101 10.42 13.28 -19.81
CA LYS A 101 10.11 14.70 -20.08
C LYS A 101 11.35 15.45 -20.58
N ALA A 102 12.48 15.31 -19.90
CA ALA A 102 13.73 15.94 -20.29
C ALA A 102 14.19 15.49 -21.68
N ARG A 103 14.09 14.19 -21.98
CA ARG A 103 14.39 13.64 -23.31
C ARG A 103 13.50 14.23 -24.40
N LYS A 104 12.20 14.38 -24.12
CA LYS A 104 11.25 14.97 -25.06
C LYS A 104 11.57 16.44 -25.35
N GLU A 105 11.91 17.21 -24.32
CA GLU A 105 12.32 18.61 -24.45
C GLU A 105 13.63 18.75 -25.24
N LEU A 106 14.64 17.94 -24.92
CA LEU A 106 15.91 17.93 -25.65
C LEU A 106 15.73 17.56 -27.13
N ASN A 107 14.92 16.55 -27.43
CA ASN A 107 14.63 16.17 -28.81
C ASN A 107 13.92 17.29 -29.59
N ALA A 108 13.03 18.04 -28.95
CA ALA A 108 12.39 19.19 -29.59
C ALA A 108 13.40 20.31 -29.92
N ILE A 109 14.32 20.60 -29.00
CA ILE A 109 15.39 21.59 -29.22
C ILE A 109 16.35 21.14 -30.33
N ILE A 110 16.68 19.85 -30.40
CA ILE A 110 17.52 19.29 -31.46
C ILE A 110 16.85 19.49 -32.83
N ALA A 111 15.56 19.14 -32.94
CA ALA A 111 14.82 19.30 -34.19
C ALA A 111 14.78 20.77 -34.67
N ASP A 112 14.59 21.73 -33.76
CA ASP A 112 14.60 23.16 -34.08
C ASP A 112 15.98 23.66 -34.53
N LYS A 113 17.04 23.18 -33.88
CA LYS A 113 18.42 23.46 -34.28
C LYS A 113 18.75 22.88 -35.66
N ASP A 114 18.32 21.66 -35.93
CA ASP A 114 18.54 21.01 -37.24
C ASP A 114 17.83 21.77 -38.36
N ALA A 115 16.59 22.23 -38.13
CA ALA A 115 15.88 23.09 -39.08
C ALA A 115 16.62 24.41 -39.33
N THR A 116 17.08 25.08 -38.26
CA THR A 116 17.87 26.32 -38.38
C THR A 116 19.19 26.11 -39.14
N ILE A 117 19.86 24.98 -38.92
CA ILE A 117 21.10 24.64 -39.63
C ILE A 117 20.82 24.41 -41.12
N ALA A 118 19.73 23.71 -41.45
CA ALA A 118 19.31 23.48 -42.83
C ALA A 118 19.06 24.81 -43.57
N ASP A 119 18.34 25.75 -42.95
CA ASP A 119 18.07 27.08 -43.51
C ASP A 119 19.34 27.89 -43.74
N LYS A 120 20.25 27.87 -42.76
CA LYS A 120 21.56 28.54 -42.87
C LYS A 120 22.40 27.93 -44.00
N ASN A 121 22.42 26.60 -44.14
CA ASN A 121 23.14 25.93 -45.21
C ASN A 121 22.57 26.28 -46.59
N ALA A 122 21.24 26.39 -46.72
CA ALA A 122 20.61 26.84 -47.96
C ALA A 122 21.00 28.29 -48.30
N THR A 123 21.04 29.17 -47.30
CA THR A 123 21.47 30.56 -47.48
C THR A 123 22.94 30.66 -47.90
N ILE A 124 23.83 29.91 -47.25
CA ILE A 124 25.25 29.84 -47.61
C ILE A 124 25.42 29.36 -49.06
N THR A 125 24.69 28.31 -49.45
CA THR A 125 24.72 27.78 -50.82
C THR A 125 24.32 28.85 -51.84
N ASN A 126 23.26 29.60 -51.56
CA ASN A 126 22.80 30.70 -52.42
C ASN A 126 23.82 31.84 -52.50
N LEU A 127 24.46 32.21 -51.38
CA LEU A 127 25.49 33.25 -51.36
C LEU A 127 26.72 32.84 -52.16
N ILE A 128 27.18 31.59 -52.03
CA ILE A 128 28.29 31.03 -52.81
C ILE A 128 27.97 31.11 -54.31
N ALA A 129 26.77 30.69 -54.72
CA ALA A 129 26.37 30.76 -56.13
C ALA A 129 26.37 32.20 -56.68
N ARG A 130 25.94 33.16 -55.86
CA ARG A 130 25.90 34.58 -56.25
C ARG A 130 27.28 35.22 -56.33
N ILE A 131 28.19 34.85 -55.43
CA ILE A 131 29.60 35.30 -55.49
C ILE A 131 30.24 34.77 -56.78
N ALA A 132 30.08 33.48 -57.09
CA ALA A 132 30.62 32.89 -58.31
C ALA A 132 30.13 33.62 -59.58
N ALA A 133 28.84 33.94 -59.66
CA ALA A 133 28.28 34.68 -60.79
C ALA A 133 28.84 36.11 -60.94
N LEU A 134 29.08 36.81 -59.82
CA LEU A 134 29.67 38.16 -59.82
C LEU A 134 31.16 38.13 -60.22
N GLU A 135 31.92 37.13 -59.77
CA GLU A 135 33.31 36.94 -60.16
C GLU A 135 33.45 36.68 -61.67
N GLU A 136 32.50 35.97 -62.27
CA GLU A 136 32.48 35.70 -63.71
C GLU A 136 32.14 36.96 -64.53
N GLN A 137 31.23 37.81 -64.04
CA GLN A 137 30.92 39.10 -64.66
C GLN A 137 32.11 40.08 -64.63
N ASN A 138 32.92 40.07 -63.57
CA ASN A 138 34.08 40.96 -63.42
C ASN A 138 35.33 40.50 -64.21
N LYS A 139 35.30 39.30 -64.80
CA LYS A 139 36.38 38.79 -65.67
C LYS A 139 36.16 39.10 -67.16
N SER A 140 34.97 39.60 -67.53
CA SER A 140 34.62 40.04 -68.88
C SER A 140 34.79 41.54 -69.06
#